data_AF-A0A8J6PIF7-F1
#
_entry.id   AF-A0A8J6PIF7-F1
#
_cell.length_a   1.000
_cell.length_b   1.000
_cell.length_c   1.000
_cell.angle_alpha   90.00
_cell.angle_beta   90.00
_cell.angle_gamma   90.00
#
_symmetry.space_group_name_H-M   'P 1'
#
loop_
_entity.id
_entity.type
_entity.pdbx_description
1 polymer ?
#
loop_
_entity_poly.entity_id
_entity_poly.type
_entity_poly.pdbx_seq_one_letter_code
_entity_poly.pdbx_strand_id
1 'polypeptide(L)'
;MSRVEQSRTRAEDRERTATRLLRSSAERFYDPDVDIDWDAPWEDGKYWLPEHRVSLYGTRLWRNLTPEQRIELGKHELVSLLSFGIYAEGLLSSVLLRVVGHGPVTSQHSLYALTEIGEEARHSTMFARLIDKTGVPPYRQPRFARALARAVHLMPIGPATYGGILQIEEVLDRGQREAMVDPAVQPHVRQLMRIHVL
;
A
#
# COMPACT_ATOMS: atom_id res chain seq x y z
N MET A 1 27.57 14.79 27.96
CA MET A 1 26.18 14.34 28.22
C MET A 1 26.21 12.88 28.60
N SER A 2 25.48 12.48 29.63
CA SER A 2 25.42 11.07 30.04
C SER A 2 24.61 10.23 29.03
N ARG A 3 24.84 8.91 29.01
CA ARG A 3 24.09 7.96 28.15
C ARG A 3 22.57 8.01 28.42
N VAL A 4 22.17 8.37 29.64
CA VAL A 4 20.76 8.50 30.05
C VAL A 4 20.13 9.77 29.47
N GLU A 5 20.86 10.90 29.49
CA GLU A 5 20.40 12.15 28.88
C GLU A 5 20.23 12.01 27.37
N GLN A 6 21.20 11.38 26.68
CA GLN A 6 21.10 11.12 25.24
C GLN A 6 19.91 10.20 24.90
N SER A 7 19.58 9.24 25.76
CA SER A 7 18.41 8.37 25.57
C SER A 7 17.09 9.14 25.70
N ARG A 8 16.98 10.04 26.69
CA ARG A 8 15.79 10.88 26.91
C ARG A 8 15.58 11.86 25.77
N THR A 9 16.61 12.57 25.33
CA THR A 9 16.51 13.50 24.18
C THR A 9 16.06 12.78 22.91
N ARG A 10 16.59 11.57 22.65
CA ARG A 10 16.15 10.74 21.50
C ARG A 10 14.71 10.25 21.60
N ALA A 11 14.16 10.12 22.80
CA ALA A 11 12.75 9.75 22.99
C ALA A 11 11.84 10.96 22.74
N GLU A 12 12.23 12.13 23.25
CA GLU A 12 11.51 13.40 23.05
C GLU A 12 11.45 13.81 21.58
N ASP A 13 12.55 13.64 20.82
CA ASP A 13 12.58 13.90 19.38
C ASP A 13 11.64 12.99 18.58
N ARG A 14 11.51 11.72 19.00
CA ARG A 14 10.59 10.75 18.38
C ARG A 14 9.13 11.11 18.62
N GLU A 15 8.77 11.48 19.84
CA GLU A 15 7.41 11.92 20.19
C GLU A 15 7.02 13.21 19.45
N ARG A 16 7.96 14.15 19.31
CA ARG A 16 7.74 15.38 18.52
C ARG A 16 7.48 15.06 17.04
N THR A 17 8.21 14.09 16.50
CA THR A 17 8.01 13.63 15.12
C THR A 17 6.64 12.99 14.94
N ALA A 18 6.25 12.08 15.84
CA ALA A 18 4.93 11.44 15.83
C ALA A 18 3.79 12.46 15.90
N THR A 19 3.93 13.50 16.75
CA THR A 19 2.95 14.59 16.85
C THR A 19 2.75 15.33 15.52
N ARG A 20 3.84 15.59 14.79
CA ARG A 20 3.77 16.25 13.47
C ARG A 20 3.11 15.35 12.44
N LEU A 21 3.43 14.06 12.43
CA LEU A 21 2.82 13.10 11.50
C LEU A 21 1.31 12.95 11.76
N LEU A 22 0.90 12.82 13.02
CA LEU A 22 -0.52 12.80 13.41
C LEU A 22 -1.31 14.01 12.89
N ARG A 23 -0.73 15.21 12.96
CA ARG A 23 -1.37 16.40 12.40
C ARG A 23 -1.49 16.31 10.87
N SER A 24 -0.46 15.83 10.20
CA SER A 24 -0.45 15.67 8.74
C SER A 24 -1.49 14.65 8.27
N SER A 25 -1.63 13.51 8.94
CA SER A 25 -2.65 12.49 8.61
C SER A 25 -4.08 13.03 8.77
N ALA A 26 -4.32 13.85 9.79
CA ALA A 26 -5.63 14.47 10.01
C ALA A 26 -6.03 15.49 8.92
N GLU A 27 -5.05 16.14 8.28
CA GLU A 27 -5.30 17.11 7.20
C GLU A 27 -5.60 16.45 5.85
N ARG A 28 -5.27 15.17 5.68
CA ARG A 28 -5.43 14.41 4.42
C ARG A 28 -6.36 13.22 4.59
N PHE A 29 -7.62 13.51 4.89
CA PHE A 29 -8.64 12.46 5.00
C PHE A 29 -9.31 12.22 3.65
N TYR A 30 -9.18 10.99 3.14
CA TYR A 30 -9.99 10.46 2.05
C TYR A 30 -10.89 9.33 2.57
N ASP A 31 -12.10 9.29 2.05
CA ASP A 31 -13.10 8.28 2.29
C ASP A 31 -13.18 7.34 1.06
N PRO A 32 -12.86 6.05 1.26
CA PRO A 32 -12.82 5.07 0.18
C PRO A 32 -14.16 4.90 -0.55
N ASP A 33 -15.27 5.28 0.09
CA ASP A 33 -16.61 5.06 -0.44
C ASP A 33 -17.09 6.19 -1.36
N VAL A 34 -16.55 7.40 -1.21
CA VAL A 34 -17.03 8.58 -1.95
C VAL A 34 -15.96 9.23 -2.83
N ASP A 35 -14.67 9.05 -2.55
CA ASP A 35 -13.60 9.72 -3.31
C ASP A 35 -13.21 9.01 -4.61
N ILE A 36 -13.84 7.87 -4.89
CA ILE A 36 -13.79 7.15 -6.16
C ILE A 36 -15.23 6.96 -6.65
N ASP A 37 -15.52 7.40 -7.88
CA ASP A 37 -16.83 7.16 -8.51
C ASP A 37 -16.95 5.69 -8.91
N TRP A 38 -17.42 4.85 -7.98
CA TRP A 38 -17.54 3.41 -8.20
C TRP A 38 -18.63 3.02 -9.19
N ASP A 39 -19.58 3.91 -9.50
CA ASP A 39 -20.69 3.64 -10.42
C ASP A 39 -20.34 3.98 -11.88
N ALA A 40 -19.30 4.78 -12.11
CA ALA A 40 -18.81 5.07 -13.45
C ALA A 40 -18.44 3.78 -14.23
N PRO A 41 -18.77 3.69 -15.53
CA PRO A 41 -18.34 2.56 -16.35
C PRO A 41 -16.82 2.56 -16.57
N TRP A 42 -16.27 1.42 -16.97
CA TRP A 42 -14.92 1.37 -17.49
C TRP A 42 -14.82 2.16 -18.79
N GLU A 43 -13.67 2.78 -19.04
CA GLU A 43 -13.42 3.41 -20.33
C GLU A 43 -12.83 2.39 -21.31
N ASP A 44 -13.43 2.29 -22.50
CA ASP A 44 -12.98 1.38 -23.55
C ASP A 44 -11.56 1.72 -24.03
N GLY A 45 -10.74 0.69 -24.26
CA GLY A 45 -9.37 0.84 -24.76
C GLY A 45 -8.36 1.36 -23.75
N LYS A 46 -8.76 1.69 -22.51
CA LYS A 46 -7.81 2.08 -21.45
C LYS A 46 -7.16 0.88 -20.77
N TYR A 47 -5.89 1.05 -20.41
CA TYR A 47 -5.09 0.06 -19.70
C TYR A 47 -5.38 0.07 -18.19
N TRP A 48 -4.97 -1.00 -17.52
CA TRP A 48 -5.10 -1.16 -16.06
C TRP A 48 -3.81 -0.80 -15.31
N LEU A 49 -2.69 -0.83 -16.02
CA LEU A 49 -1.36 -0.44 -15.57
C LEU A 49 -0.65 0.25 -16.75
N PRO A 50 0.34 1.14 -16.52
CA PRO A 50 1.23 1.57 -17.58
C PRO A 50 1.87 0.35 -18.25
N GLU A 51 1.89 0.29 -19.59
CA GLU A 51 2.31 -0.92 -20.31
C GLU A 51 3.72 -1.38 -19.91
N HIS A 52 4.65 -0.45 -19.66
CA HIS A 52 6.01 -0.77 -19.22
C HIS A 52 6.12 -1.36 -17.80
N ARG A 53 5.03 -1.37 -17.04
CA ARG A 53 4.91 -2.02 -15.74
C ARG A 53 4.29 -3.42 -15.81
N VAL A 54 3.78 -3.83 -16.98
CA VAL A 54 3.24 -5.18 -17.20
C VAL A 54 4.39 -6.18 -17.35
N SER A 55 4.28 -7.33 -16.69
CA SER A 55 5.40 -8.27 -16.52
C SER A 55 6.00 -8.80 -17.82
N LEU A 56 5.18 -8.94 -18.86
CA LEU A 56 5.62 -9.43 -20.17
C LEU A 56 6.15 -8.31 -21.09
N TYR A 57 6.02 -7.04 -20.72
CA TYR A 57 6.35 -5.92 -21.59
C TYR A 57 7.76 -6.02 -22.19
N GLY A 58 7.89 -5.71 -23.48
CA GLY A 58 9.15 -5.78 -24.22
C GLY A 58 9.63 -7.20 -24.59
N THR A 59 9.03 -8.26 -24.03
CA THR A 59 9.40 -9.65 -24.35
C THR A 59 8.85 -10.11 -25.72
N ARG A 60 9.35 -11.26 -26.21
CA ARG A 60 8.77 -11.91 -27.40
C ARG A 60 7.31 -12.33 -27.18
N LEU A 61 6.96 -12.75 -25.96
CA LEU A 61 5.59 -13.16 -25.63
C LEU A 61 4.63 -11.98 -25.77
N TRP A 62 5.01 -10.80 -25.26
CA TRP A 62 4.23 -9.58 -25.38
C TRP A 62 3.97 -9.15 -26.82
N ARG A 63 5.00 -9.23 -27.69
CA ARG A 63 4.83 -8.91 -29.11
C ARG A 63 3.85 -9.82 -29.83
N ASN A 64 3.62 -11.03 -29.31
CA ASN A 64 2.63 -11.97 -29.85
C ASN A 64 1.22 -11.74 -29.29
N LEU A 65 1.04 -10.91 -28.27
CA LEU A 65 -0.28 -10.56 -27.73
C LEU A 65 -0.94 -9.50 -28.61
N THR A 66 -2.23 -9.72 -28.88
CA THR A 66 -3.15 -8.70 -29.43
C THR A 66 -3.33 -7.55 -28.44
N PRO A 67 -3.77 -6.35 -28.89
CA PRO A 67 -4.08 -5.23 -27.99
C PRO A 67 -5.04 -5.62 -26.86
N GLU A 68 -6.07 -6.41 -27.17
CA GLU A 68 -7.09 -6.86 -26.22
C GLU A 68 -6.48 -7.79 -25.16
N GLN A 69 -5.60 -8.71 -25.58
CA GLN A 69 -4.89 -9.59 -24.64
C GLN A 69 -3.92 -8.84 -23.73
N ARG A 70 -3.34 -7.72 -24.19
CA ARG A 70 -2.48 -6.87 -23.36
C ARG A 70 -3.28 -6.14 -22.29
N ILE A 71 -4.45 -5.61 -22.65
CA ILE A 71 -5.38 -4.98 -21.71
C ILE A 71 -5.84 -6.01 -20.67
N GLU A 72 -6.25 -7.20 -21.11
CA GLU A 72 -6.71 -8.26 -20.21
C GLU A 72 -5.59 -8.76 -19.28
N LEU A 73 -4.37 -8.93 -19.79
CA LEU A 73 -3.20 -9.25 -18.96
C LEU A 73 -2.97 -8.17 -17.90
N GLY A 74 -3.00 -6.90 -18.29
CA GLY A 74 -2.85 -5.78 -17.36
C GLY A 74 -3.92 -5.78 -16.26
N LYS A 75 -5.17 -6.14 -16.59
CA LYS A 75 -6.26 -6.29 -15.63
C LYS A 75 -5.96 -7.33 -14.56
N HIS A 76 -5.53 -8.52 -14.99
CA HIS A 76 -5.17 -9.61 -14.08
C HIS A 76 -3.94 -9.27 -13.22
N GLU A 77 -2.93 -8.62 -13.81
CA GLU A 77 -1.75 -8.18 -13.06
C GLU A 77 -2.07 -7.09 -12.04
N LEU A 78 -2.93 -6.14 -12.37
CA LEU A 78 -3.44 -5.16 -11.40
C LEU A 78 -4.15 -5.86 -10.25
N VAL A 79 -5.08 -6.78 -10.53
CA VAL A 79 -5.81 -7.51 -9.49
C VAL A 79 -4.87 -8.33 -8.61
N SER A 80 -3.82 -8.90 -9.20
CA SER A 80 -2.75 -9.58 -8.45
C SER A 80 -1.98 -8.62 -7.53
N LEU A 81 -1.60 -7.44 -8.03
CA LEU A 81 -0.93 -6.40 -7.26
C LEU A 81 -1.78 -5.89 -6.09
N LEU A 82 -3.06 -5.57 -6.34
CA LEU A 82 -3.98 -5.12 -5.29
C LEU A 82 -4.24 -6.22 -4.25
N SER A 83 -4.36 -7.48 -4.69
CA SER A 83 -4.48 -8.63 -3.78
C SER A 83 -3.23 -8.80 -2.91
N PHE A 84 -2.05 -8.47 -3.43
CA PHE A 84 -0.81 -8.40 -2.66
C PHE A 84 -0.79 -7.18 -1.72
N GLY A 85 -1.26 -6.02 -2.18
CA GLY A 85 -1.38 -4.80 -1.37
C GLY A 85 -2.17 -5.04 -0.08
N ILE A 86 -3.40 -5.56 -0.18
CA ILE A 86 -4.24 -5.92 0.98
C ILE A 86 -3.50 -6.84 1.95
N TYR A 87 -2.75 -7.80 1.42
CA TYR A 87 -1.96 -8.72 2.22
C TYR A 87 -0.77 -8.04 2.93
N ALA A 88 -0.07 -7.14 2.22
CA ALA A 88 1.06 -6.39 2.74
C ALA A 88 0.63 -5.38 3.83
N GLU A 89 -0.46 -4.67 3.60
CA GLU A 89 -1.07 -3.73 4.56
C GLU A 89 -1.52 -4.43 5.85
N GLY A 90 -2.10 -5.62 5.74
CA GLY A 90 -2.41 -6.45 6.91
C GLY A 90 -1.16 -6.88 7.69
N LEU A 91 -0.06 -7.17 7.00
CA LEU A 91 1.22 -7.47 7.64
C LEU A 91 1.80 -6.23 8.32
N LEU A 92 1.79 -5.07 7.67
CA LEU A 92 2.22 -3.80 8.26
C LEU A 92 1.42 -3.45 9.51
N SER A 93 0.09 -3.51 9.42
CA SER A 93 -0.83 -3.29 10.53
C SER A 93 -0.53 -4.19 11.73
N SER A 94 -0.18 -5.46 11.48
CA SER A 94 0.20 -6.38 12.57
C SER A 94 1.50 -5.98 13.29
N VAL A 95 2.46 -5.36 12.57
CA VAL A 95 3.70 -4.86 13.15
C VAL A 95 3.41 -3.60 13.97
N LEU A 96 2.55 -2.71 13.46
CA LEU A 96 2.11 -1.51 14.17
C LEU A 96 1.30 -1.85 15.44
N LEU A 97 0.48 -2.90 15.41
CA LEU A 97 -0.21 -3.38 16.63
C LEU A 97 0.79 -3.85 17.69
N ARG A 98 1.90 -4.49 17.29
CA ARG A 98 2.96 -4.84 18.23
C ARG A 98 3.66 -3.60 18.79
N VAL A 99 3.85 -2.54 18.00
CA VAL A 99 4.37 -1.26 18.51
C VAL A 99 3.51 -0.72 19.65
N VAL A 100 2.18 -0.69 19.44
CA VAL A 100 1.21 -0.29 20.48
C VAL A 100 1.30 -1.20 21.70
N GLY A 101 1.38 -2.51 21.51
CA GLY A 101 1.42 -3.48 22.59
C GLY A 101 2.71 -3.49 23.44
N HIS A 102 3.83 -3.00 22.91
CA HIS A 102 5.10 -2.90 23.66
C HIS A 102 5.33 -1.51 24.28
N GLY A 103 4.62 -0.48 23.81
CA GLY A 103 4.77 0.90 24.26
C GLY A 103 3.67 1.37 25.22
N PRO A 104 3.80 2.58 25.81
CA PRO A 104 2.69 3.21 26.53
C PRO A 104 1.56 3.51 25.55
N VAL A 105 0.36 2.97 25.80
CA VAL A 105 -0.80 3.08 24.90
C VAL A 105 -1.25 4.52 24.64
N THR A 106 -0.90 5.46 25.51
CA THR A 106 -1.20 6.90 25.37
C THR A 106 -0.06 7.72 24.76
N SER A 107 1.05 7.09 24.36
CA SER A 107 2.17 7.79 23.69
C SER A 107 1.76 8.27 22.29
N GLN A 108 2.36 9.36 21.81
CA GLN A 108 2.09 9.84 20.45
C GLN A 108 2.52 8.80 19.41
N HIS A 109 3.57 8.03 19.71
CA HIS A 109 3.98 6.92 18.84
C HIS A 109 2.92 5.81 18.73
N SER A 110 2.23 5.48 19.83
CA SER A 110 1.15 4.48 19.81
C SER A 110 -0.10 5.02 19.12
N LEU A 111 -0.45 6.28 19.36
CA LEU A 111 -1.55 6.94 18.68
C LEU A 111 -1.30 7.05 17.17
N TYR A 112 -0.09 7.41 16.76
CA TYR A 112 0.30 7.45 15.35
C TYR A 112 0.21 6.06 14.71
N ALA A 113 0.73 5.01 15.36
CA ALA A 113 0.60 3.65 14.85
C ALA A 113 -0.87 3.21 14.66
N LEU A 114 -1.78 3.62 15.55
CA LEU A 114 -3.22 3.37 15.41
C LEU A 114 -3.85 4.15 14.25
N THR A 115 -3.43 5.40 14.02
CA THR A 115 -3.86 6.18 12.86
C THR A 115 -3.46 5.50 11.56
N GLU A 116 -2.20 5.07 11.44
CA GLU A 116 -1.68 4.38 10.26
C GLU A 116 -2.43 3.06 10.02
N ILE A 117 -2.72 2.26 11.07
CA ILE A 117 -3.58 1.06 10.92
C ILE A 117 -4.96 1.42 10.33
N GLY A 118 -5.53 2.56 10.74
CA GLY A 118 -6.80 3.06 10.19
C GLY A 118 -6.71 3.54 8.74
N GLU A 119 -5.55 4.06 8.31
CA GLU A 119 -5.26 4.41 6.91
C GLU A 119 -5.13 3.16 6.05
N GLU A 120 -4.35 2.17 6.49
CA GLU A 120 -4.18 0.91 5.77
C GLU A 120 -5.49 0.12 5.66
N ALA A 121 -6.36 0.17 6.67
CA ALA A 121 -7.68 -0.43 6.56
C ALA A 121 -8.54 0.22 5.44
N ARG A 122 -8.44 1.54 5.27
CA ARG A 122 -9.15 2.27 4.20
C ARG A 122 -8.54 1.96 2.83
N HIS A 123 -7.21 1.90 2.72
CA HIS A 123 -6.50 1.48 1.52
C HIS A 123 -6.93 0.08 1.05
N SER A 124 -6.87 -0.90 1.95
CA SER A 124 -7.33 -2.27 1.71
C SER A 124 -8.78 -2.32 1.26
N THR A 125 -9.64 -1.47 1.82
CA THR A 125 -11.05 -1.39 1.42
C THR A 125 -11.19 -0.89 -0.02
N MET A 126 -10.47 0.17 -0.42
CA MET A 126 -10.45 0.64 -1.81
C MET A 126 -9.95 -0.44 -2.77
N PHE A 127 -8.87 -1.15 -2.39
CA PHE A 127 -8.30 -2.22 -3.22
C PHE A 127 -9.31 -3.35 -3.41
N ALA A 128 -9.99 -3.76 -2.35
CA ALA A 128 -11.01 -4.81 -2.40
C ALA A 128 -12.19 -4.40 -3.30
N ARG A 129 -12.68 -3.16 -3.17
CA ARG A 129 -13.75 -2.64 -4.04
C ARG A 129 -13.35 -2.58 -5.51
N LEU A 130 -12.13 -2.15 -5.81
CA LEU A 130 -11.64 -2.11 -7.18
C LEU A 130 -11.52 -3.53 -7.77
N ILE A 131 -10.99 -4.49 -7.01
CA ILE A 131 -10.93 -5.91 -7.41
C ILE A 131 -12.34 -6.42 -7.72
N ASP A 132 -13.30 -6.23 -6.81
CA ASP A 132 -14.68 -6.70 -6.99
C ASP A 132 -15.32 -6.11 -8.26
N LYS A 133 -15.19 -4.80 -8.47
CA LYS A 133 -15.69 -4.11 -9.68
C LYS A 133 -15.10 -4.67 -10.97
N THR A 134 -13.86 -5.18 -10.95
CA THR A 134 -13.25 -5.79 -12.15
C THR A 134 -13.90 -7.12 -12.55
N GLY A 135 -14.58 -7.80 -11.62
CA GLY A 135 -15.12 -9.15 -11.80
C GLY A 135 -14.06 -10.27 -11.81
N VAL A 136 -12.78 -9.95 -11.61
CA VAL A 136 -11.69 -10.93 -11.57
C VAL A 136 -11.52 -11.42 -10.13
N PRO A 137 -11.50 -12.73 -9.87
CA PRO A 137 -11.26 -13.25 -8.52
C PRO A 137 -9.89 -12.82 -7.97
N PRO A 138 -9.80 -12.49 -6.66
CA PRO A 138 -8.52 -12.08 -6.05
C PRO A 138 -7.50 -13.22 -6.06
N TYR A 139 -6.23 -12.85 -6.25
CA TYR A 139 -5.12 -13.80 -6.27
C TYR A 139 -4.62 -14.11 -4.87
N ARG A 140 -4.37 -15.39 -4.60
CA ARG A 140 -3.79 -15.83 -3.32
C ARG A 140 -2.28 -15.80 -3.38
N GLN A 141 -1.66 -15.29 -2.31
CA GLN A 141 -0.21 -15.30 -2.18
C GLN A 141 0.36 -16.73 -2.19
N PRO A 142 1.56 -16.95 -2.74
CA PRO A 142 2.22 -18.25 -2.67
C PRO A 142 2.40 -18.76 -1.24
N ARG A 143 2.43 -20.08 -1.04
CA ARG A 143 2.56 -20.70 0.30
C ARG A 143 3.82 -20.23 1.04
N PHE A 144 4.94 -20.08 0.33
CA PHE A 144 6.20 -19.62 0.92
C PHE A 144 6.12 -18.16 1.38
N ALA A 145 5.47 -17.27 0.62
CA ALA A 145 5.30 -15.87 1.00
C ALA A 145 4.44 -15.74 2.27
N ARG A 146 3.39 -16.58 2.39
CA ARG A 146 2.59 -16.68 3.62
C ARG A 146 3.39 -17.18 4.81
N ALA A 147 4.29 -18.14 4.60
CA ALA A 147 5.16 -18.63 5.67
C ALA A 147 6.17 -17.55 6.13
N LEU A 148 6.77 -16.83 5.17
CA LEU A 148 7.71 -15.75 5.47
C LEU A 148 7.06 -14.61 6.27
N ALA A 149 5.86 -14.17 5.87
CA ALA A 149 5.14 -13.15 6.62
C ALA A 149 4.81 -13.57 8.05
N ARG A 150 4.47 -14.84 8.30
CA ARG A 150 4.29 -15.35 9.67
C ARG A 150 5.59 -15.27 10.48
N ALA A 151 6.72 -15.50 9.83
CA ALA A 151 8.03 -15.39 10.48
C ALA A 151 8.39 -13.93 10.84
N VAL A 152 7.84 -12.92 10.14
CA VAL A 152 8.04 -11.50 10.49
C VAL A 152 7.58 -11.21 11.91
N HIS A 153 6.53 -11.87 12.41
CA HIS A 153 6.09 -11.69 13.80
C HIS A 153 7.10 -12.22 14.83
N LEU A 154 8.02 -13.10 14.44
CA LEU A 154 9.07 -13.63 15.32
C LEU A 154 10.27 -12.68 15.40
N MET A 155 10.41 -11.75 14.45
CA MET A 155 11.51 -10.79 14.45
C MET A 155 11.27 -9.67 15.47
N PRO A 156 12.30 -9.22 16.20
CA PRO A 156 12.21 -8.04 17.05
C PRO A 156 11.94 -6.80 16.20
N ILE A 157 11.10 -5.89 16.70
CA ILE A 157 10.85 -4.61 16.03
C ILE A 157 12.10 -3.74 16.18
N GLY A 158 12.66 -3.33 15.06
CA GLY A 158 13.84 -2.46 15.05
C GLY A 158 14.08 -1.82 13.68
N PRO A 159 15.20 -1.10 13.52
CA PRO A 159 15.51 -0.39 12.28
C PRO A 159 15.47 -1.27 11.02
N ALA A 160 15.86 -2.54 11.12
CA ALA A 160 15.79 -3.48 10.01
C ALA A 160 14.35 -3.80 9.58
N THR A 161 13.42 -3.92 10.54
CA THR A 161 11.99 -4.12 10.24
C THR A 161 11.42 -2.92 9.51
N TYR A 162 11.68 -1.70 10.01
CA TYR A 162 11.23 -0.47 9.36
C TYR A 162 11.89 -0.27 7.98
N GLY A 163 13.17 -0.59 7.84
CA GLY A 163 13.85 -0.55 6.54
C GLY A 163 13.26 -1.53 5.53
N GLY A 164 12.88 -2.74 5.97
CA GLY A 164 12.19 -3.71 5.12
C GLY A 164 10.80 -3.25 4.68
N ILE A 165 10.05 -2.60 5.59
CA ILE A 165 8.75 -1.99 5.29
C ILE A 165 8.90 -0.89 4.24
N LEU A 166 9.80 0.08 4.48
CA LEU A 166 10.07 1.19 3.55
C LEU A 166 10.54 0.70 2.18
N GLN A 167 11.31 -0.39 2.11
CA GLN A 167 11.73 -0.98 0.85
C GLN A 167 10.54 -1.49 0.02
N ILE A 168 9.54 -2.08 0.67
CA ILE A 168 8.32 -2.55 0.01
C ILE A 168 7.48 -1.36 -0.44
N GLU A 169 7.26 -0.40 0.47
CA GLU A 169 6.50 0.82 0.20
C GLU A 169 7.07 1.61 -0.99
N GLU A 170 8.37 1.89 -1.00
CA GLU A 170 9.04 2.66 -2.06
C GLU A 170 8.93 2.00 -3.45
N VAL A 171 8.95 0.67 -3.51
CA VAL A 171 8.80 -0.07 -4.78
C VAL A 171 7.37 0.04 -5.30
N LEU A 172 6.38 -0.06 -4.41
CA LEU A 172 4.97 0.09 -4.75
C LEU A 172 4.67 1.54 -5.13
N ASP A 173 5.08 2.51 -4.31
CA ASP A 173 4.88 3.95 -4.49
C ASP A 173 5.35 4.43 -5.87
N ARG A 174 6.51 3.97 -6.36
CA ARG A 174 6.95 4.30 -7.73
C ARG A 174 5.94 3.87 -8.80
N GLY A 175 5.39 2.67 -8.70
CA GLY A 175 4.37 2.19 -9.64
C GLY A 175 3.07 2.99 -9.55
N GLN A 176 2.66 3.34 -8.34
CA GLN A 176 1.44 4.10 -8.08
C GLN A 176 1.54 5.54 -8.59
N ARG A 177 2.69 6.21 -8.39
CA ARG A 177 2.97 7.56 -8.89
C ARG A 177 2.95 7.65 -10.41
N GLU A 178 3.44 6.62 -11.09
CA GLU A 178 3.37 6.56 -12.56
C GLU A 178 1.91 6.34 -13.01
N ALA A 179 1.21 5.39 -12.40
CA ALA A 179 -0.17 5.09 -12.76
C ALA A 179 -1.12 6.26 -12.51
N MET A 180 -0.99 7.02 -11.41
CA MET A 180 -1.94 8.08 -11.06
C MET A 180 -1.97 9.26 -12.06
N VAL A 181 -0.86 9.49 -12.78
CA VAL A 181 -0.73 10.59 -13.75
C VAL A 181 -0.92 10.15 -15.20
N ASP A 182 -0.87 8.85 -15.48
CA ASP A 182 -0.99 8.32 -16.85
C ASP A 182 -2.44 8.38 -17.34
N PRO A 183 -2.79 9.20 -18.36
CA PRO A 183 -4.15 9.30 -18.87
C PRO A 183 -4.64 8.05 -19.61
N ALA A 184 -3.75 7.14 -20.00
CA ALA A 184 -4.10 5.88 -20.66
C ALA A 184 -4.60 4.82 -19.66
N VAL A 185 -4.41 5.04 -18.36
CA VAL A 185 -4.88 4.14 -17.29
C VAL A 185 -6.32 4.47 -16.89
N GLN A 186 -7.11 3.44 -16.55
CA GLN A 186 -8.50 3.56 -16.07
C GLN A 186 -8.63 4.63 -14.96
N PRO A 187 -9.61 5.56 -15.03
CA PRO A 187 -9.75 6.65 -14.06
C PRO A 187 -9.85 6.20 -12.61
N HIS A 188 -10.59 5.13 -12.34
CA HIS A 188 -10.73 4.53 -11.00
C HIS A 188 -9.37 4.12 -10.44
N VAL A 189 -8.55 3.45 -11.26
CA VAL A 189 -7.20 3.04 -10.87
C VAL A 189 -6.35 4.27 -10.60
N ARG A 190 -6.39 5.28 -11.47
CA ARG A 190 -5.62 6.52 -11.26
C ARG A 190 -6.00 7.24 -9.97
N GLN A 191 -7.30 7.33 -9.69
CA GLN A 191 -7.81 7.98 -8.48
C GLN A 191 -7.44 7.19 -7.23
N LEU A 192 -7.57 5.87 -7.26
CA LEU A 192 -7.13 4.99 -6.18
C LEU A 192 -5.63 5.11 -5.90
N MET A 193 -4.79 5.11 -6.95
CA MET A 193 -3.35 5.30 -6.79
C MET A 193 -3.01 6.70 -6.28
N ARG A 194 -3.78 7.72 -6.65
CA ARG A 194 -3.62 9.08 -6.11
C ARG A 194 -3.93 9.12 -4.62
N ILE A 195 -5.06 8.56 -4.20
CA ILE A 195 -5.46 8.56 -2.78
C ILE A 195 -4.42 7.79 -1.95
N HIS A 196 -3.97 6.63 -2.41
CA HIS A 196 -2.98 5.82 -1.69
C HIS A 196 -1.60 6.47 -1.56
N VAL A 197 -1.26 7.41 -2.44
CA VAL A 197 0.03 8.10 -2.44
C VAL A 197 0.03 9.39 -1.60
N LEU A 198 -1.14 9.99 -1.35
CA LEU A 198 -1.30 11.31 -0.75
C LEU A 198 -1.49 11.25 0.76
#